data_AF-A0A7W2D9P3-F1
#
_entry.id   AF-A0A7W2D9P3-F1
#
_cell.length_a   1.000
_cell.length_b   1.000
_cell.length_c   1.000
_cell.angle_alpha   90.00
_cell.angle_beta   90.00
_cell.angle_gamma   90.00
#
_symmetry.space_group_name_H-M   'P 1'
#
loop_
_entity.id
_entity.type
_entity.pdbx_description
1 polymer ?
#
loop_
_entity_poly.entity_id
_entity_poly.type
_entity_poly.pdbx_seq_one_letter_code
_entity_poly.pdbx_strand_id
1 'polypeptide(L)'
;MQQLSELSRRTGVPVRTLRSYLRMEFLPALPEYDESHVRRVALVRTLLDVGGLSYAAIRQIVQLIDTSRPPLHELLGAVQYALPARGSVSHDQEWERARDRASRLAEQRGWRVNPENPAWHTLTQVLVACEWLEQQDLLRLLESYAEALERVVAVEVQLLRAQPDAESAATSMVSGTVLGDVALSALRRLLHEHFSGTHEDFLDARERFSVTQGHRSSPAQPAPVLSSAEPSRVCVDGERPHNRRPGG
;
A
#
# COMPACT_ATOMS: atom_id res chain seq x y z
N MET A 1 27.09 32.26 5.60
CA MET A 1 25.96 32.89 4.86
C MET A 1 25.79 32.32 3.44
N GLN A 2 26.89 32.03 2.71
CA GLN A 2 26.83 31.48 1.34
C GLN A 2 26.15 30.10 1.24
N GLN A 3 26.36 29.20 2.20
CA GLN A 3 25.78 27.86 2.12
C GLN A 3 24.24 27.84 2.24
N LEU A 4 23.63 28.75 3.02
CA LEU A 4 22.17 28.83 3.13
C LEU A 4 21.54 29.42 1.86
N SER A 5 22.24 30.34 1.19
CA SER A 5 21.86 30.85 -0.14
C SER A 5 21.98 29.76 -1.22
N GLU A 6 22.99 28.90 -1.13
CA GLU A 6 23.13 27.72 -2.00
C GLU A 6 21.95 26.76 -1.81
N LEU A 7 21.64 26.39 -0.57
CA LEU A 7 20.51 25.52 -0.25
C LEU A 7 19.18 26.13 -0.74
N SER A 8 19.02 27.45 -0.58
CA SER A 8 17.87 28.20 -1.11
C SER A 8 17.75 28.08 -2.63
N ARG A 9 18.86 28.25 -3.37
CA ARG A 9 18.88 28.09 -4.84
C ARG A 9 18.53 26.68 -5.26
N ARG A 10 19.06 25.67 -4.55
CA ARG A 10 18.86 24.24 -4.88
C ARG A 10 17.45 23.74 -4.57
N THR A 11 16.82 24.27 -3.53
CA THR A 11 15.49 23.83 -3.05
C THR A 11 14.34 24.74 -3.51
N GLY A 12 14.66 25.93 -4.03
CA GLY A 12 13.69 26.98 -4.33
C GLY A 12 13.05 27.62 -3.08
N VAL A 13 13.51 27.28 -1.87
CA VAL A 13 12.94 27.78 -0.62
C VAL A 13 13.62 29.08 -0.23
N PRO A 14 12.88 30.17 0.07
CA PRO A 14 13.48 31.42 0.50
C PRO A 14 14.36 31.25 1.74
N VAL A 15 15.50 31.94 1.78
CA VAL A 15 16.45 31.92 2.93
C VAL A 15 15.75 32.20 4.26
N ARG A 16 14.76 33.09 4.29
CA ARG A 16 13.95 33.38 5.48
C ARG A 16 13.21 32.14 5.98
N THR A 17 12.61 31.37 5.08
CA THR A 17 11.89 30.13 5.41
C THR A 17 12.86 29.06 5.88
N LEU A 18 14.02 28.90 5.23
CA LEU A 18 15.06 27.97 5.68
C LEU A 18 15.58 28.32 7.09
N ARG A 19 15.76 29.61 7.41
CA ARG A 19 16.08 30.06 8.79
C ARG A 19 14.99 29.68 9.79
N SER A 20 13.72 29.75 9.39
CA SER A 20 12.62 29.30 10.23
C SER A 20 12.66 27.78 10.43
N TYR A 21 12.91 26.98 9.39
CA TYR A 21 13.05 25.52 9.52
C TYR A 21 14.21 25.13 10.46
N LEU A 22 15.35 25.81 10.40
CA LEU A 22 16.45 25.61 11.35
C LEU A 22 16.03 25.94 12.79
N ARG A 23 15.33 27.07 13.01
CA ARG A 23 14.81 27.44 14.34
C ARG A 23 13.76 26.47 14.88
N MET A 24 13.02 25.80 14.00
CA MET A 24 12.03 24.78 14.35
C MET A 24 12.63 23.37 14.42
N GLU A 25 13.96 23.25 14.28
CA GLU A 25 14.70 21.99 14.35
C GLU A 25 14.26 20.95 13.29
N PHE A 26 13.79 21.44 12.14
CA PHE A 26 13.38 20.57 11.04
C PHE A 26 14.55 20.05 10.20
N LEU A 27 15.64 20.80 10.25
CA LEU A 27 16.89 20.48 9.58
C LEU A 27 17.93 20.23 10.67
N PRO A 28 18.80 19.22 10.52
CA PRO A 28 19.88 19.00 11.46
C PRO A 28 20.82 20.21 11.51
N ALA A 29 21.36 20.51 12.69
CA ALA A 29 22.36 21.56 12.85
C ALA A 29 23.73 21.02 12.41
N LEU A 30 24.14 21.30 11.17
CA LEU A 30 25.41 20.81 10.61
C LEU A 30 26.27 21.93 10.02
N PRO A 31 27.60 21.74 9.99
CA PRO A 31 28.53 22.75 9.50
C PRO A 31 28.50 22.96 7.98
N GLU A 32 28.02 21.98 7.19
CA GLU A 32 27.88 22.09 5.73
C GLU A 32 26.55 21.51 5.23
N TYR A 33 25.91 22.21 4.28
CA TYR A 33 24.67 21.75 3.63
C TYR A 33 24.98 20.91 2.38
N ASP A 34 24.55 19.66 2.38
CA ASP A 34 24.76 18.66 1.32
C ASP A 34 23.42 18.13 0.73
N GLU A 35 23.46 17.03 -0.02
CA GLU A 35 22.25 16.39 -0.58
C GLU A 35 21.24 15.95 0.48
N SER A 36 21.71 15.57 1.68
CA SER A 36 20.81 15.16 2.76
C SER A 36 19.91 16.32 3.19
N HIS A 37 20.44 17.56 3.20
CA HIS A 37 19.69 18.76 3.52
C HIS A 37 18.67 19.13 2.44
N VAL A 38 19.03 18.94 1.17
CA VAL A 38 18.09 19.15 0.05
C VAL A 38 16.93 18.17 0.15
N ARG A 39 17.21 16.87 0.38
CA ARG A 39 16.18 15.85 0.60
C ARG A 39 15.33 16.17 1.83
N ARG A 40 15.95 16.62 2.92
CA ARG A 40 15.23 16.99 4.15
C ARG A 40 14.30 18.19 3.93
N VAL A 41 14.76 19.23 3.24
CA VAL A 41 13.90 20.39 2.89
C VAL A 41 12.74 19.95 1.99
N ALA A 42 12.98 19.07 1.01
CA ALA A 42 11.93 18.53 0.17
C ALA A 42 10.89 17.73 0.98
N LEU A 43 11.33 16.89 1.92
CA LEU A 43 10.44 16.15 2.83
C LEU A 43 9.58 17.12 3.66
N VAL A 44 10.21 18.10 4.32
CA VAL A 44 9.51 19.09 5.16
C VAL A 44 8.44 19.85 4.36
N ARG A 45 8.79 20.32 3.15
CA ARG A 45 7.83 20.98 2.27
C ARG A 45 6.69 20.07 1.87
N THR A 46 7.00 18.83 1.53
CA THR A 46 5.99 17.84 1.13
C THR A 46 4.97 17.63 2.24
N LEU A 47 5.44 17.45 3.48
CA LEU A 47 4.58 17.26 4.66
C LEU A 47 3.76 18.51 4.99
N LEU A 48 4.32 19.71 4.81
CA LEU A 48 3.66 20.98 5.09
C LEU A 48 2.66 21.36 3.99
N ASP A 49 3.16 21.48 2.75
CA ASP A 49 2.45 22.08 1.62
C ASP A 49 1.40 21.14 1.02
N VAL A 50 1.70 19.83 0.96
CA VAL A 50 0.80 18.83 0.38
C VAL A 50 0.11 18.01 1.47
N GLY A 51 0.87 17.55 2.46
CA GLY A 51 0.35 16.75 3.56
C GLY A 51 -0.52 17.51 4.57
N GLY A 52 -0.39 18.84 4.63
CA GLY A 52 -1.13 19.68 5.58
C GLY A 52 -0.82 19.38 7.05
N LEU A 53 0.35 18.78 7.35
CA LEU A 53 0.72 18.45 8.72
C LEU A 53 1.07 19.72 9.52
N SER A 54 0.77 19.68 10.82
CA SER A 54 1.18 20.74 11.74
C SER A 54 2.71 20.76 11.91
N TYR A 55 3.25 21.94 12.27
CA TYR A 55 4.68 22.05 12.57
C TYR A 55 5.13 21.09 13.70
N ALA A 56 4.27 20.86 14.70
CA ALA A 56 4.57 19.95 15.80
C ALA A 56 4.68 18.48 15.33
N ALA A 57 3.76 18.05 14.47
CA ALA A 57 3.78 16.74 13.84
C ALA A 57 5.02 16.53 12.96
N ILE A 58 5.34 17.52 12.11
CA ILE A 58 6.54 17.48 11.27
C ILE A 58 7.78 17.32 12.13
N ARG A 59 7.90 18.08 13.24
CA ARG A 59 9.04 17.98 14.17
C ARG A 59 9.23 16.56 14.72
N GLN A 60 8.14 15.95 15.19
CA GLN A 60 8.18 14.59 15.74
C GLN A 60 8.64 13.57 14.70
N ILE A 61 8.12 13.67 13.48
CA ILE A 61 8.47 12.78 12.37
C ILE A 61 9.96 12.93 12.01
N VAL A 62 10.45 14.15 11.82
CA VAL A 62 11.86 14.35 11.42
C VAL A 62 12.84 13.91 12.51
N GLN A 63 12.51 14.15 13.79
CA GLN A 63 13.34 13.71 14.92
C GLN A 63 13.37 12.18 15.03
N LEU A 64 12.27 11.51 14.73
CA LEU A 64 12.22 10.05 14.71
C LEU A 64 13.07 9.48 13.56
N ILE A 65 13.03 10.11 12.38
CA ILE A 65 13.92 9.75 11.25
C ILE A 65 15.39 9.95 11.62
N ASP A 66 15.71 10.99 12.40
CA ASP A 66 17.09 11.29 12.84
C ASP A 66 17.62 10.31 13.91
N THR A 67 16.76 9.47 14.48
CA THR A 67 17.18 8.43 15.42
C THR A 67 17.91 7.31 14.67
N SER A 68 18.93 6.70 15.28
CA SER A 68 19.66 5.59 14.64
C SER A 68 18.73 4.38 14.40
N ARG A 69 18.26 4.21 13.15
CA ARG A 69 17.42 3.09 12.68
C ARG A 69 16.11 2.92 13.48
N PRO A 70 15.15 3.86 13.42
CA PRO A 70 13.81 3.59 13.96
C PRO A 70 13.22 2.37 13.23
N PRO A 71 12.61 1.42 13.94
CA PRO A 71 11.92 0.34 13.27
C PRO A 71 10.72 0.93 12.50
N LEU A 72 10.55 0.53 11.23
CA LEU A 72 9.58 1.15 10.32
C LEU A 72 8.15 1.19 10.88
N HIS A 73 7.75 0.20 11.69
CA HIS A 73 6.42 0.18 12.30
C HIS A 73 6.21 1.27 13.36
N GLU A 74 7.25 1.67 14.10
CA GLU A 74 7.17 2.79 15.06
C GLU A 74 7.06 4.12 14.31
N LEU A 75 7.85 4.31 13.25
CA LEU A 75 7.77 5.51 12.41
C LEU A 75 6.43 5.60 11.67
N LEU A 76 5.89 4.48 11.18
CA LEU A 76 4.55 4.44 10.60
C LEU A 76 3.50 4.83 11.65
N GLY A 77 3.62 4.29 12.87
CA GLY A 77 2.79 4.68 14.00
C GLY A 77 2.83 6.19 14.23
N ALA A 78 4.02 6.77 14.40
CA ALA A 78 4.20 8.20 14.61
C ALA A 78 3.56 9.05 13.50
N VAL A 79 3.71 8.66 12.23
CA VAL A 79 3.04 9.33 11.10
C VAL A 79 1.52 9.22 11.23
N GLN A 80 0.99 8.03 11.53
CA GLN A 80 -0.45 7.81 11.69
C GLN A 80 -1.05 8.59 12.86
N TYR A 81 -0.34 8.75 13.98
CA TYR A 81 -0.75 9.60 15.10
C TYR A 81 -0.64 11.10 14.78
N ALA A 82 0.27 11.48 13.87
CA ALA A 82 0.48 12.86 13.46
C ALA A 82 -0.53 13.34 12.41
N LEU A 83 -1.17 12.41 11.69
CA LEU A 83 -2.27 12.72 10.79
C LEU A 83 -3.46 13.27 11.59
N PRO A 84 -4.19 14.28 11.07
CA PRO A 84 -5.32 14.84 11.78
C PRO A 84 -6.37 13.77 12.10
N ALA A 85 -6.49 13.42 13.38
CA ALA A 85 -7.58 12.58 13.85
C ALA A 85 -8.92 13.30 13.58
N ARG A 86 -9.84 12.61 12.92
CA ARG A 86 -11.18 13.15 12.62
C ARG A 86 -12.19 12.56 13.60
N GLY A 87 -12.74 13.40 14.46
CA GLY A 87 -13.83 13.02 15.37
C GLY A 87 -13.50 13.16 16.86
N SER A 88 -14.50 12.85 17.69
CA SER A 88 -14.39 12.81 19.15
C SER A 88 -14.69 11.39 19.62
N VAL A 89 -13.83 10.82 20.47
CA VAL A 89 -14.10 9.50 21.07
C VAL A 89 -15.36 9.58 21.93
N SER A 90 -16.32 8.70 21.69
CA SER A 90 -17.39 8.37 22.63
C SER A 90 -17.16 6.96 23.20
N HIS A 91 -17.82 6.64 24.30
CA HIS A 91 -17.79 5.31 24.93
C HIS A 91 -19.21 4.78 25.18
N ASP A 92 -20.16 5.22 24.35
CA ASP A 92 -21.53 4.74 24.36
C ASP A 92 -21.69 3.42 23.60
N GLN A 93 -22.91 2.88 23.63
CA GLN A 93 -23.22 1.61 23.01
C GLN A 93 -23.08 1.65 21.47
N GLU A 94 -23.28 2.81 20.86
CA GLU A 94 -23.16 2.99 19.40
C GLU A 94 -21.70 2.92 18.98
N TRP A 95 -20.81 3.58 19.73
CA TRP A 95 -19.36 3.49 19.55
C TRP A 95 -18.87 2.04 19.61
N GLU A 96 -19.31 1.27 20.61
CA GLU A 96 -18.88 -0.11 20.78
C GLU A 96 -19.35 -1.01 19.63
N ARG A 97 -20.58 -0.85 19.14
CA ARG A 97 -21.09 -1.58 17.97
C ARG A 97 -20.30 -1.25 16.70
N ALA A 98 -20.00 0.03 16.48
CA ALA A 98 -19.19 0.49 15.36
C ALA A 98 -17.76 -0.08 15.42
N ARG A 99 -17.16 -0.09 16.63
CA ARG A 99 -15.83 -0.67 16.86
C ARG A 99 -15.82 -2.17 16.59
N ASP A 100 -16.79 -2.91 17.11
CA ASP A 100 -16.95 -4.35 16.87
C ASP A 100 -17.10 -4.66 15.38
N ARG A 101 -17.85 -3.84 14.64
CA ARG A 101 -17.98 -3.97 13.19
C ARG A 101 -16.63 -3.81 12.47
N ALA A 102 -15.85 -2.79 12.84
CA ALA A 102 -14.52 -2.57 12.27
C ALA A 102 -13.57 -3.74 12.58
N SER A 103 -13.59 -4.25 13.83
CA SER A 103 -12.80 -5.40 14.25
C SER A 103 -13.16 -6.65 13.46
N ARG A 104 -14.47 -6.94 13.30
CA ARG A 104 -14.93 -8.09 12.51
C ARG A 104 -14.49 -8.03 11.04
N LEU A 105 -14.50 -6.84 10.42
CA LEU A 105 -13.97 -6.67 9.07
C LEU A 105 -12.49 -7.07 9.01
N ALA A 106 -11.67 -6.58 9.94
CA ALA A 106 -10.25 -6.91 9.98
C ALA A 106 -9.99 -8.39 10.25
N GLU A 107 -10.74 -9.01 11.16
CA GLU A 107 -10.66 -10.44 11.44
C GLU A 107 -10.99 -11.29 10.21
N GLN A 108 -12.09 -10.97 9.51
CA GLN A 108 -12.51 -11.67 8.29
C GLN A 108 -11.48 -11.56 7.17
N ARG A 109 -10.77 -10.43 7.10
CA ARG A 109 -9.70 -10.18 6.13
C ARG A 109 -8.32 -10.66 6.60
N GLY A 110 -8.21 -11.17 7.82
CA GLY A 110 -6.94 -11.63 8.41
C GLY A 110 -5.94 -10.51 8.68
N TRP A 111 -6.40 -9.26 8.84
CA TRP A 111 -5.54 -8.12 9.13
C TRP A 111 -4.99 -8.21 10.56
N ARG A 112 -3.69 -7.93 10.71
CA ARG A 112 -3.02 -7.85 12.01
C ARG A 112 -2.61 -6.41 12.26
N VAL A 113 -3.52 -5.64 12.85
CA VAL A 113 -3.31 -4.23 13.18
C VAL A 113 -3.18 -4.10 14.70
N ASN A 114 -2.25 -3.26 15.17
CA ASN A 114 -2.14 -2.95 16.59
C ASN A 114 -3.49 -2.40 17.12
N PRO A 115 -4.05 -2.93 18.23
CA PRO A 115 -5.30 -2.43 18.80
C PRO A 115 -5.30 -0.94 19.15
N GLU A 116 -4.13 -0.37 19.45
CA GLU A 116 -3.95 1.04 19.80
C GLU A 116 -3.79 1.96 18.58
N ASN A 117 -3.82 1.41 17.36
CA ASN A 117 -3.68 2.20 16.14
C ASN A 117 -4.80 3.26 16.04
N PRO A 118 -4.48 4.55 15.86
CA PRO A 118 -5.46 5.64 15.84
C PRO A 118 -6.42 5.56 14.64
N ALA A 119 -6.08 4.80 13.59
CA ALA A 119 -6.99 4.52 12.48
C ALA A 119 -8.26 3.80 12.95
N TRP A 120 -8.21 3.00 14.01
CA TRP A 120 -9.39 2.37 14.61
C TRP A 120 -10.40 3.40 15.09
N HIS A 121 -9.92 4.46 15.75
CA HIS A 121 -10.78 5.54 16.22
C HIS A 121 -11.46 6.25 15.03
N THR A 122 -10.68 6.59 14.00
CA THR A 122 -11.21 7.28 12.81
C THR A 122 -12.25 6.42 12.07
N LEU A 123 -11.96 5.13 11.85
CA LEU A 123 -12.90 4.23 11.21
C LEU A 123 -14.18 4.06 12.05
N THR A 124 -14.04 3.89 13.37
CA THR A 124 -15.18 3.77 14.28
C THR A 124 -16.07 5.01 14.20
N GLN A 125 -15.49 6.22 14.22
CA GLN A 125 -16.24 7.46 14.08
C GLN A 125 -17.01 7.54 12.75
N VAL A 126 -16.40 7.12 11.64
CA VAL A 126 -17.07 7.07 10.34
C VAL A 126 -18.27 6.13 10.37
N LEU A 127 -18.14 4.96 11.01
CA LEU A 127 -19.23 3.99 11.13
C LEU A 127 -20.37 4.52 11.99
N VAL A 128 -20.07 5.16 13.13
CA VAL A 128 -21.08 5.85 13.97
C VAL A 128 -21.83 6.88 13.15
N ALA A 129 -21.12 7.72 12.39
CA ALA A 129 -21.76 8.73 11.54
C ALA A 129 -22.62 8.11 10.43
N CYS A 130 -22.22 6.98 9.85
CA CYS A 130 -23.04 6.25 8.87
C CYS A 130 -24.33 5.72 9.50
N GLU A 131 -24.28 5.23 10.74
CA GLU A 131 -25.46 4.77 11.48
C GLU A 131 -26.42 5.93 11.79
N TRP A 132 -25.92 7.07 12.28
CA TRP A 132 -26.73 8.26 12.54
C TRP A 132 -27.42 8.83 11.29
N LEU A 133 -26.78 8.72 10.13
CA LEU A 133 -27.32 9.18 8.85
C LEU A 133 -28.17 8.10 8.15
N GLU A 134 -28.37 6.95 8.79
CA GLU A 134 -29.06 5.78 8.24
C GLU A 134 -28.49 5.31 6.87
N GLN A 135 -27.20 5.57 6.63
CA GLN A 135 -26.51 5.30 5.36
C GLN A 135 -26.00 3.85 5.28
N GLN A 136 -26.93 2.90 5.22
CA GLN A 136 -26.61 1.47 5.13
C GLN A 136 -25.81 1.11 3.86
N ASP A 137 -25.99 1.86 2.77
CA ASP A 137 -25.26 1.65 1.52
C ASP A 137 -23.77 1.99 1.68
N LEU A 138 -23.45 3.04 2.45
CA LEU A 138 -22.07 3.44 2.72
C LEU A 138 -21.34 2.39 3.57
N LEU A 139 -22.06 1.72 4.48
CA LEU A 139 -21.53 0.59 5.24
C LEU A 139 -21.21 -0.61 4.34
N ARG A 140 -21.96 -0.84 3.25
CA ARG A 140 -21.66 -1.93 2.29
C ARG A 140 -20.46 -1.64 1.39
N LEU A 141 -20.05 -0.37 1.27
CA LEU A 141 -18.86 0.00 0.50
C LEU A 141 -17.55 -0.35 1.23
N LEU A 142 -17.58 -0.62 2.54
CA LEU A 142 -16.40 -0.92 3.33
C LEU A 142 -15.64 -2.14 2.79
N GLU A 143 -16.34 -3.20 2.44
CA GLU A 143 -15.74 -4.41 1.87
C GLU A 143 -15.07 -4.13 0.52
N SER A 144 -15.67 -3.26 -0.30
CA SER A 144 -15.10 -2.85 -1.59
C SER A 144 -13.87 -1.95 -1.39
N TYR A 145 -13.91 -1.04 -0.42
CA TYR A 145 -12.74 -0.24 -0.05
C TYR A 145 -11.61 -1.11 0.48
N ALA A 146 -11.93 -2.06 1.38
CA ALA A 146 -10.95 -3.00 1.93
C ALA A 146 -10.23 -3.77 0.81
N GLU A 147 -10.98 -4.38 -0.11
CA GLU A 147 -10.40 -5.13 -1.24
C GLU A 147 -9.55 -4.26 -2.18
N ALA A 148 -9.99 -3.03 -2.45
CA ALA A 148 -9.22 -2.10 -3.28
C ALA A 148 -7.94 -1.65 -2.57
N LEU A 149 -8.03 -1.28 -1.29
CA LEU A 149 -6.90 -0.77 -0.50
C LEU A 149 -5.89 -1.86 -0.17
N GLU A 150 -6.30 -3.11 0.01
CA GLU A 150 -5.38 -4.25 0.15
C GLU A 150 -4.44 -4.34 -1.07
N ARG A 151 -4.97 -4.15 -2.28
CA ARG A 151 -4.16 -4.15 -3.51
C ARG A 151 -3.22 -2.95 -3.59
N VAL A 152 -3.69 -1.77 -3.20
CA VAL A 152 -2.86 -0.54 -3.17
C VAL A 152 -1.72 -0.70 -2.17
N VAL A 153 -2.02 -1.03 -0.92
CA VAL A 153 -1.04 -1.16 0.17
C VAL A 153 -0.04 -2.29 -0.13
N ALA A 154 -0.45 -3.38 -0.77
CA ALA A 154 0.47 -4.43 -1.19
C ALA A 154 1.55 -3.93 -2.16
N VAL A 155 1.23 -2.99 -3.06
CA VAL A 155 2.18 -2.35 -3.96
C VAL A 155 3.05 -1.34 -3.21
N GLU A 156 2.44 -0.51 -2.35
CA GLU A 156 3.18 0.48 -1.53
C GLU A 156 4.25 -0.18 -0.66
N VAL A 157 3.92 -1.32 -0.01
CA VAL A 157 4.86 -2.09 0.80
C VAL A 157 6.01 -2.66 -0.05
N GLN A 158 5.75 -3.06 -1.31
CA GLN A 158 6.81 -3.52 -2.22
C GLN A 158 7.76 -2.38 -2.61
N LEU A 159 7.22 -1.19 -2.91
CA LEU A 159 8.02 -0.01 -3.23
C LEU A 159 8.89 0.42 -2.04
N LEU A 160 8.36 0.30 -0.82
CA LEU A 160 9.11 0.58 0.40
C LEU A 160 10.26 -0.42 0.63
N ARG A 161 10.04 -1.70 0.35
CA ARG A 161 11.07 -2.75 0.47
C ARG A 161 12.19 -2.64 -0.57
N ALA A 162 11.95 -1.97 -1.69
CA ALA A 162 12.94 -1.77 -2.75
C ALA A 162 13.94 -0.64 -2.45
N GLN A 163 13.80 0.06 -1.32
CA GLN A 163 14.69 1.17 -0.96
C GLN A 163 16.11 0.69 -0.58
N PRO A 164 17.16 1.42 -0.99
CA PRO A 164 18.55 0.96 -0.86
C PRO A 164 19.07 1.00 0.59
N ASP A 165 18.47 1.82 1.44
CA ASP A 165 18.91 2.04 2.82
C ASP A 165 17.73 2.43 3.73
N ALA A 166 17.95 2.39 5.04
CA ALA A 166 16.92 2.63 6.05
C ALA A 166 16.41 4.08 6.08
N GLU A 167 17.26 5.06 5.76
CA GLU A 167 16.88 6.48 5.74
C GLU A 167 15.96 6.76 4.54
N SER A 168 16.31 6.22 3.37
CA SER A 168 15.49 6.25 2.16
C SER A 168 14.15 5.52 2.37
N ALA A 169 14.16 4.38 3.07
CA ALA A 169 12.94 3.66 3.44
C ALA A 169 12.06 4.48 4.39
N ALA A 170 12.61 5.04 5.46
CA ALA A 170 11.89 5.89 6.41
C ALA A 170 11.24 7.10 5.72
N THR A 171 12.01 7.81 4.89
CA THR A 171 11.52 8.96 4.11
C THR A 171 10.42 8.58 3.13
N SER A 172 10.60 7.45 2.42
CA SER A 172 9.62 6.94 1.46
C SER A 172 8.33 6.49 2.12
N MET A 173 8.40 5.86 3.28
CA MET A 173 7.22 5.45 4.04
C MET A 173 6.43 6.66 4.56
N VAL A 174 7.11 7.63 5.17
CA VAL A 174 6.49 8.86 5.67
C VAL A 174 5.79 9.61 4.54
N SER A 175 6.51 9.82 3.43
CA SER A 175 5.96 10.50 2.25
C SER A 175 4.86 9.68 1.60
N GLY A 176 5.03 8.36 1.50
CA GLY A 176 4.07 7.44 0.89
C GLY A 176 2.75 7.40 1.64
N THR A 177 2.77 7.33 2.98
CA THR A 177 1.54 7.37 3.78
C THR A 177 0.82 8.71 3.63
N VAL A 178 1.54 9.83 3.81
CA VAL A 178 0.92 11.17 3.79
C VAL A 178 0.43 11.55 2.40
N LEU A 179 1.28 11.39 1.38
CA LEU A 179 0.92 11.71 0.00
C LEU A 179 -0.04 10.70 -0.58
N GLY A 180 0.04 9.43 -0.16
CA GLY A 180 -0.90 8.38 -0.53
C GLY A 180 -2.33 8.76 -0.15
N ASP A 181 -2.56 9.20 1.08
CA ASP A 181 -3.88 9.67 1.53
C ASP A 181 -4.41 10.83 0.67
N VAL A 182 -3.55 11.81 0.37
CA VAL A 182 -3.90 12.96 -0.47
C VAL A 182 -4.22 12.53 -1.90
N ALA A 183 -3.37 11.67 -2.50
CA ALA A 183 -3.53 11.17 -3.85
C ALA A 183 -4.79 10.31 -4.00
N LEU A 184 -5.02 9.38 -3.07
CA LEU A 184 -6.23 8.54 -3.04
C LEU A 184 -7.50 9.38 -2.93
N SER A 185 -7.48 10.42 -2.07
CA SER A 185 -8.61 11.34 -1.95
C SER A 185 -8.87 12.12 -3.24
N ALA A 186 -7.82 12.63 -3.87
CA ALA A 186 -7.93 13.37 -5.14
C ALA A 186 -8.42 12.46 -6.28
N LEU A 187 -7.81 11.29 -6.46
CA LEU A 187 -8.21 10.30 -7.46
C LEU A 187 -9.67 9.88 -7.29
N ARG A 188 -10.11 9.63 -6.05
CA ARG A 188 -11.51 9.30 -5.77
C ARG A 188 -12.46 10.41 -6.24
N ARG A 189 -12.14 11.67 -5.98
CA ARG A 189 -12.95 12.81 -6.41
C ARG A 189 -13.00 12.95 -7.93
N LEU A 190 -11.86 12.80 -8.60
CA LEU A 190 -11.77 12.82 -10.06
C LEU A 190 -12.57 11.67 -10.69
N LEU A 191 -12.52 10.47 -10.10
CA LEU A 191 -13.30 9.32 -10.57
C LEU A 191 -14.79 9.52 -10.33
N HIS A 192 -15.20 10.13 -9.21
CA HIS A 192 -16.61 10.51 -9.00
C HIS A 192 -17.10 11.46 -10.09
N GLU A 193 -16.30 12.47 -10.45
CA GLU A 193 -16.64 13.40 -11.55
C GLU A 193 -16.71 12.70 -12.90
N HIS A 194 -15.74 11.83 -13.19
CA HIS A 194 -15.73 11.04 -14.42
C HIS A 194 -17.01 10.20 -14.56
N PHE A 195 -17.39 9.44 -13.54
CA PHE A 195 -18.56 8.57 -13.58
C PHE A 195 -19.90 9.29 -13.40
N SER A 196 -19.92 10.52 -12.88
CA SER A 196 -21.16 11.32 -12.82
C SER A 196 -21.49 11.98 -14.17
N GLY A 197 -20.47 12.25 -15.00
CA GLY A 197 -20.62 12.85 -16.32
C GLY A 197 -21.05 11.87 -17.42
N THR A 198 -20.87 10.56 -17.23
CA THR A 198 -21.19 9.53 -18.24
C THR A 198 -22.22 8.53 -17.71
N HIS A 199 -23.50 8.83 -17.92
CA HIS A 199 -24.61 7.96 -17.53
C HIS A 199 -24.60 6.59 -18.24
N GLU A 200 -23.94 6.48 -19.41
CA GLU A 200 -23.73 5.24 -20.18
C GLU A 200 -22.50 4.43 -19.70
N ASP A 201 -21.44 5.05 -19.17
CA ASP A 201 -20.23 4.35 -18.70
C ASP A 201 -20.42 3.64 -17.36
N PHE A 202 -21.41 4.02 -16.56
CA PHE A 202 -21.66 3.41 -15.25
C PHE A 202 -22.03 1.92 -15.36
N LEU A 203 -22.70 1.54 -16.46
CA LEU A 203 -23.02 0.14 -16.77
C LEU A 203 -21.80 -0.60 -17.33
N ASP A 204 -21.00 0.06 -18.16
CA ASP A 204 -19.77 -0.49 -18.77
C ASP A 204 -18.65 -0.72 -17.73
N ALA A 205 -18.55 0.13 -16.71
CA ALA A 205 -17.61 -0.03 -15.60
C ALA A 205 -17.89 -1.29 -14.76
N ARG A 206 -19.18 -1.59 -14.49
CA ARG A 206 -19.57 -2.84 -13.81
C ARG A 206 -19.10 -4.08 -14.56
N GLU A 207 -19.17 -4.06 -15.90
CA GLU A 207 -18.69 -5.17 -16.73
C GLU A 207 -17.15 -5.26 -16.76
N ARG A 208 -16.44 -4.13 -16.90
CA ARG A 208 -14.96 -4.13 -16.91
C ARG A 208 -14.33 -4.58 -15.59
N PHE A 209 -14.94 -4.26 -14.44
CA PHE A 209 -14.44 -4.70 -13.14
C PHE A 209 -14.89 -6.11 -12.74
N SER A 210 -15.92 -6.68 -13.38
CA SER A 210 -16.34 -8.07 -13.15
C SER A 210 -15.56 -9.07 -13.99
N VAL A 211 -15.09 -8.69 -15.19
CA VAL A 211 -14.22 -9.55 -16.03
C VAL A 211 -12.89 -9.87 -15.35
N THR A 212 -12.35 -8.97 -14.53
CA THR A 212 -11.07 -9.18 -13.81
C THR A 212 -11.17 -10.18 -12.64
N GLN A 213 -12.37 -10.50 -12.16
CA GLN A 213 -12.63 -11.50 -11.12
C GLN A 213 -12.77 -12.93 -11.69
N GLY A 214 -12.85 -13.11 -13.02
CA GLY A 214 -13.14 -14.40 -13.66
C GLY A 214 -11.95 -15.27 -14.07
N HIS A 215 -10.70 -14.92 -13.74
CA HIS A 215 -9.53 -15.63 -14.26
C HIS A 215 -8.47 -16.01 -13.20
N ARG A 216 -8.90 -16.65 -12.10
CA ARG A 216 -8.01 -17.54 -11.32
C ARG A 216 -8.78 -18.73 -10.76
N SER A 217 -9.06 -19.71 -11.62
CA SER A 217 -9.21 -21.12 -11.25
C SER A 217 -9.26 -21.95 -12.53
N SER A 218 -8.11 -22.20 -13.14
CA SER A 218 -7.94 -23.35 -14.03
C SER A 218 -7.28 -24.45 -13.21
N PRO A 219 -7.92 -25.61 -13.00
CA PRO A 219 -7.27 -26.70 -12.29
C PRO A 219 -6.14 -27.22 -13.19
N ALA A 220 -4.94 -27.32 -12.60
CA ALA A 220 -3.78 -27.90 -13.25
C ALA A 220 -4.16 -29.26 -13.85
N GLN A 221 -4.09 -29.36 -15.18
CA GLN A 221 -4.14 -30.65 -15.87
C GLN A 221 -2.97 -31.49 -15.36
N PRO A 222 -3.17 -32.76 -14.95
CA PRO A 222 -2.05 -33.61 -14.57
C PRO A 222 -1.20 -33.91 -15.82
N ALA A 223 0.11 -33.86 -15.62
CA ALA A 223 1.10 -34.15 -16.65
C ALA A 223 0.84 -35.53 -17.31
N PRO A 224 1.13 -35.68 -18.62
CA PRO A 224 0.93 -36.96 -19.29
C PRO A 224 1.90 -38.00 -18.72
N VAL A 225 1.34 -39.14 -18.32
CA VAL A 225 2.09 -40.34 -17.94
C VAL A 225 2.89 -40.78 -19.16
N LEU A 226 4.22 -40.84 -19.02
CA LEU A 226 5.10 -41.47 -20.01
C LEU A 226 4.74 -42.95 -20.08
N SER A 227 3.95 -43.31 -21.10
CA SER A 227 3.66 -44.68 -21.48
C SER A 227 4.95 -45.33 -21.99
N SER A 228 5.40 -46.36 -21.27
CA SER A 228 6.53 -47.21 -21.65
C SER A 228 6.23 -47.88 -22.99
N ALA A 229 7.07 -47.60 -23.99
CA ALA A 229 7.06 -48.31 -25.25
C ALA A 229 7.66 -49.72 -25.06
N GLU A 230 6.83 -50.74 -25.22
CA GLU A 230 7.20 -51.98 -25.89
C GLU A 230 6.14 -52.22 -26.97
N PRO A 231 6.53 -52.48 -28.23
CA PRO A 231 6.63 -53.90 -28.58
C PRO A 231 7.65 -54.21 -29.69
N SER A 232 8.13 -55.45 -29.74
CA SER A 232 8.34 -56.17 -31.01
C SER A 232 8.52 -57.66 -30.76
N ARG A 233 7.40 -58.40 -30.85
CA ARG A 233 7.41 -59.83 -31.19
C ARG A 233 7.47 -59.93 -32.71
N VAL A 234 8.61 -60.40 -33.21
CA VAL A 234 8.76 -60.80 -34.62
C VAL A 234 8.19 -62.20 -34.76
N CYS A 235 7.08 -62.32 -35.51
CA CYS A 235 6.63 -63.58 -36.09
C CYS A 235 7.44 -63.79 -37.39
N VAL A 236 8.19 -64.89 -37.48
CA VAL A 236 8.71 -65.41 -38.75
C VAL A 236 8.05 -66.75 -38.97
N ASP A 237 7.25 -66.86 -40.03
CA ASP A 237 6.79 -68.13 -40.55
C ASP A 237 6.99 -68.16 -42.07
N GLY A 238 7.68 -69.20 -42.53
CA GLY A 238 7.45 -69.85 -43.81
C GLY A 238 8.38 -69.50 -44.97
N GLU A 239 9.37 -70.37 -45.23
CA GLU A 239 9.39 -71.13 -46.50
C GLU A 239 10.33 -72.36 -46.42
N ARG A 240 9.93 -73.41 -47.15
CA ARG A 240 10.35 -74.83 -47.08
C ARG A 240 11.58 -75.15 -47.99
N PRO A 241 11.79 -76.39 -48.50
CA PRO A 241 12.43 -77.57 -47.88
C PRO A 241 13.57 -78.19 -48.73
N HIS A 242 14.49 -78.98 -48.13
CA HIS A 242 15.28 -80.10 -48.72
C HIS A 242 16.53 -80.32 -47.84
N ASN A 243 17.16 -81.48 -47.63
CA ASN A 243 16.95 -82.90 -47.94
C ASN A 243 18.02 -83.67 -47.11
N ARG A 244 17.77 -84.96 -46.84
CA ARG A 244 18.75 -86.04 -46.50
C ARG A 244 19.59 -85.99 -45.20
N ARG A 245 19.16 -86.86 -44.27
CA ARG A 245 19.89 -87.89 -43.47
C ARG A 245 21.31 -88.29 -43.97
N PRO A 246 22.07 -89.14 -43.21
CA PRO A 246 22.44 -89.11 -41.78
C PRO A 246 23.92 -89.56 -41.57
N GLY A 247 24.39 -89.64 -40.31
CA GLY A 247 25.43 -90.62 -39.95
C GLY A 247 26.44 -90.16 -38.90
N GLY A 248 26.63 -90.99 -37.87
CA GLY A 248 27.76 -90.93 -36.93
C GLY A 248 27.32 -90.80 -35.48
#